data_AF-A0A947CL80-F1
#
_entry.id   AF-A0A947CL80-F1
#
_cell.length_a   1.000
_cell.length_b   1.000
_cell.length_c   1.000
_cell.angle_alpha   90.00
_cell.angle_beta   90.00
_cell.angle_gamma   90.00
#
_symmetry.space_group_name_H-M   'P 1'
#
loop_
_entity.id
_entity.type
_entity.pdbx_description
1 polymer ?
#
loop_
_entity_poly.entity_id
_entity_poly.type
_entity_poly.pdbx_seq_one_letter_code
_entity_poly.pdbx_strand_id
1 'polypeptide(L)'
;MKRCLSSIAIVAFALGCEVGEPLEPVTVESAFPERGVGEVREGLLVVDGSLGPSDVVVHYERHGKADVYEGDILLHTGQLRSGDESSADLVVQSAALSVEPSWPGGVVPYVIDSGLPEQERVIQAIEHVEANTPVRFVRRTNQSDYVRFVRGEGCSSYVGRIGGEQPINLADGCTTGTTIHEIGHAVGLWHEQSRSDRDQYITILFENIQEGRESNFQTYIERGYPGVDLGGYDLDSIMHYPGYAFSANGLPTIVDAATGNPVRAQRSALSSGDRAALTRIYGDATTEVVPDGKVCGGAGRYSPPAVPAGTTSEQIGQLVRLYCAAFDRLPDDGGLVHWLEIMQAGYDLQSIGYYFYRSREFQARWGGNLSTESFVRLLYVVAFDREPDSGGLQGWVNWINGGGSRGAALAGFADSQEMRQKTRHIW
;
A
#
# COMPACT_ATOMS: atom_id res chain seq x y z
N MET A 1 40.82 -0.96 -14.00
CA MET A 1 39.54 -1.68 -14.05
C MET A 1 39.56 -2.60 -15.26
N LYS A 2 39.28 -3.90 -15.11
CA LYS A 2 39.05 -4.84 -16.23
C LYS A 2 37.68 -5.49 -15.99
N ARG A 3 36.81 -5.52 -17.01
CA ARG A 3 35.60 -6.34 -16.98
C ARG A 3 35.99 -7.77 -17.31
N CYS A 4 35.56 -8.73 -16.51
CA CYS A 4 35.57 -10.14 -16.89
C CYS A 4 34.18 -10.50 -17.42
N LEU A 5 34.12 -11.11 -18.60
CA LEU A 5 32.88 -11.66 -19.16
C LEU A 5 32.71 -13.10 -18.67
N SER A 6 31.46 -13.52 -18.48
CA SER A 6 31.14 -14.89 -18.06
C SER A 6 31.42 -15.89 -19.17
N SER A 7 32.12 -16.98 -18.84
CA SER A 7 31.91 -18.34 -19.38
C SER A 7 32.81 -19.37 -18.70
N ILE A 8 32.25 -20.54 -18.41
CA ILE A 8 32.93 -21.80 -18.01
C ILE A 8 33.71 -21.74 -16.69
N ALA A 9 33.18 -22.41 -15.68
CA ALA A 9 33.89 -22.66 -14.43
C ALA A 9 34.94 -23.77 -14.61
N ILE A 10 36.23 -23.38 -14.70
CA ILE A 10 37.45 -24.16 -14.38
C ILE A 10 38.62 -23.15 -14.36
N VAL A 11 39.63 -23.35 -13.50
CA VAL A 11 40.72 -22.38 -13.21
C VAL A 11 40.28 -21.13 -12.41
N ALA A 12 39.65 -21.33 -11.25
CA ALA A 12 39.37 -20.28 -10.25
C ALA A 12 40.26 -20.41 -8.99
N PHE A 13 41.57 -20.69 -9.16
CA PHE A 13 42.51 -20.93 -8.04
C PHE A 13 43.88 -20.22 -8.24
N ALA A 14 43.85 -18.94 -8.64
CA ALA A 14 45.08 -18.17 -8.92
C ALA A 14 45.03 -16.65 -8.65
N LEU A 15 43.89 -16.07 -8.24
CA LEU A 15 43.70 -14.60 -8.27
C LEU A 15 43.13 -13.95 -6.99
N GLY A 16 42.85 -14.72 -5.92
CA GLY A 16 42.42 -14.14 -4.64
C GLY A 16 41.09 -13.40 -4.67
N CYS A 17 40.22 -13.69 -5.66
CA CYS A 17 38.83 -13.26 -5.59
C CYS A 17 38.14 -14.03 -4.47
N GLU A 18 37.61 -13.32 -3.48
CA GLU A 18 36.55 -13.85 -2.62
C GLU A 18 35.33 -14.09 -3.51
N VAL A 19 35.12 -15.35 -3.90
CA VAL A 19 33.82 -15.80 -4.40
C VAL A 19 32.92 -15.82 -3.18
N GLY A 20 32.12 -14.77 -2.99
CA GLY A 20 31.11 -14.74 -1.94
C GLY A 20 30.27 -16.01 -2.03
N GLU A 21 30.04 -16.65 -0.89
CA GLU A 21 29.40 -17.97 -0.84
C GLU A 21 28.06 -17.92 -1.57
N PRO A 22 27.71 -18.99 -2.33
CA PRO A 22 26.40 -19.05 -2.98
C PRO A 22 25.34 -19.00 -1.89
N LEU A 23 24.60 -17.89 -1.83
CA LEU A 23 23.47 -17.74 -0.94
C LEU A 23 22.54 -18.93 -1.14
N GLU A 24 22.26 -19.66 -0.06
CA GLU A 24 21.27 -20.74 -0.05
C GLU A 24 19.97 -20.23 -0.69
N PRO A 25 19.36 -20.99 -1.61
CA PRO A 25 18.21 -20.51 -2.37
C PRO A 25 17.05 -20.23 -1.42
N VAL A 26 16.72 -18.94 -1.26
CA VAL A 26 15.56 -18.49 -0.48
C VAL A 26 14.33 -19.23 -1.01
N THR A 27 13.74 -20.05 -0.15
CA THR A 27 12.44 -20.67 -0.39
C THR A 27 11.36 -19.61 -0.28
N VAL A 28 10.35 -19.66 -1.15
CA VAL A 28 9.17 -18.80 -0.98
C VAL A 28 8.43 -19.21 0.29
N GLU A 29 7.95 -18.22 1.03
CA GLU A 29 7.07 -18.41 2.17
C GLU A 29 5.81 -19.20 1.82
N SER A 30 5.23 -19.88 2.82
CA SER A 30 3.95 -20.55 2.69
C SER A 30 3.33 -20.86 4.05
N ALA A 31 2.00 -20.71 4.15
CA ALA A 31 1.21 -21.08 5.32
C ALA A 31 1.25 -22.58 5.64
N PHE A 32 1.38 -23.43 4.61
CA PHE A 32 1.23 -24.89 4.71
C PHE A 32 2.16 -25.66 3.74
N PRO A 33 3.49 -25.52 3.83
CA PRO A 33 4.44 -26.05 2.85
C PRO A 33 4.31 -27.58 2.65
N GLU A 34 4.10 -28.33 3.73
CA GLU A 34 3.97 -29.80 3.72
C GLU A 34 2.63 -30.31 3.16
N ARG A 35 1.66 -29.44 2.86
CA ARG A 35 0.32 -29.84 2.38
C ARG A 35 0.17 -29.86 0.85
N GLY A 36 1.16 -29.39 0.10
CA GLY A 36 1.08 -29.25 -1.36
C GLY A 36 0.21 -28.06 -1.79
N VAL A 37 -0.50 -28.20 -2.91
CA VAL A 37 -1.50 -27.21 -3.38
C VAL A 37 -2.84 -27.51 -2.71
N GLY A 38 -3.48 -26.50 -2.14
CA GLY A 38 -4.80 -26.61 -1.52
C GLY A 38 -5.93 -26.74 -2.53
N GLU A 39 -7.18 -26.78 -2.05
CA GLU A 39 -8.35 -26.70 -2.92
C GLU A 39 -8.44 -25.29 -3.51
N VAL A 40 -8.05 -25.12 -4.77
CA VAL A 40 -8.17 -23.83 -5.47
C VAL A 40 -9.65 -23.46 -5.58
N ARG A 41 -10.01 -22.32 -4.99
CA ARG A 41 -11.37 -21.79 -4.95
C ARG A 41 -11.40 -20.39 -5.55
N GLU A 42 -12.60 -20.04 -6.02
CA GLU A 42 -12.98 -18.69 -6.39
C GLU A 42 -13.80 -18.07 -5.23
N GLY A 43 -13.72 -16.76 -5.06
CA GLY A 43 -14.52 -16.01 -4.11
C GLY A 43 -14.71 -14.57 -4.54
N LEU A 44 -15.85 -13.99 -4.14
CA LEU A 44 -16.17 -12.61 -4.44
C LEU A 44 -15.79 -11.70 -3.29
N LEU A 45 -15.02 -10.67 -3.59
CA LEU A 45 -14.49 -9.68 -2.66
C LEU A 45 -15.17 -8.32 -2.93
N VAL A 46 -15.92 -7.83 -1.93
CA VAL A 46 -16.73 -6.60 -2.04
C VAL A 46 -16.10 -5.49 -1.20
N VAL A 47 -15.88 -4.34 -1.82
CA VAL A 47 -15.00 -3.27 -1.29
C VAL A 47 -15.74 -2.25 -0.40
N ASP A 48 -17.06 -2.08 -0.55
CA ASP A 48 -17.83 -1.01 0.14
C ASP A 48 -19.27 -1.45 0.54
N GLY A 49 -19.47 -2.72 0.93
CA GLY A 49 -20.75 -3.23 1.48
C GLY A 49 -21.91 -3.41 0.48
N SER A 50 -21.92 -2.68 -0.63
CA SER A 50 -22.94 -2.75 -1.68
C SER A 50 -22.46 -3.57 -2.88
N LEU A 51 -23.29 -4.51 -3.36
CA LEU A 51 -23.08 -5.20 -4.64
C LEU A 51 -23.14 -4.19 -5.80
N GLY A 52 -22.17 -4.27 -6.72
CA GLY A 52 -22.08 -3.35 -7.86
C GLY A 52 -21.19 -3.88 -8.98
N PRO A 53 -21.04 -3.13 -10.10
CA PRO A 53 -20.20 -3.50 -11.23
C PRO A 53 -18.69 -3.34 -10.94
N SER A 54 -18.27 -3.66 -9.72
CA SER A 54 -16.90 -3.51 -9.19
C SER A 54 -16.56 -4.62 -8.19
N ASP A 55 -17.37 -5.68 -8.13
CA ASP A 55 -17.10 -6.87 -7.32
C ASP A 55 -15.87 -7.61 -7.88
N VAL A 56 -14.91 -7.95 -7.01
CA VAL A 56 -13.59 -8.44 -7.38
C VAL A 56 -13.56 -9.97 -7.27
N VAL A 57 -13.07 -10.67 -8.29
CA VAL A 57 -12.93 -12.14 -8.29
C VAL A 57 -11.53 -12.50 -7.83
N VAL A 58 -11.41 -13.19 -6.70
CA VAL A 58 -10.13 -13.66 -6.17
C VAL A 58 -10.05 -15.18 -6.16
N HIS A 59 -8.90 -15.71 -6.59
CA HIS A 59 -8.55 -17.12 -6.45
C HIS A 59 -7.65 -17.31 -5.22
N TYR A 60 -7.88 -18.38 -4.46
CA TYR A 60 -7.16 -18.72 -3.22
C TYR A 60 -7.12 -20.24 -3.01
N GLU A 61 -6.12 -20.72 -2.26
CA GLU A 61 -6.02 -22.11 -1.82
C GLU A 61 -6.76 -22.30 -0.49
N ARG A 62 -7.79 -23.17 -0.44
CA ARG A 62 -8.39 -23.60 0.83
C ARG A 62 -7.64 -24.78 1.41
N HIS A 63 -7.08 -24.57 2.61
CA HIS A 63 -6.36 -25.55 3.43
C HIS A 63 -7.20 -25.95 4.64
N GLY A 64 -8.31 -26.66 4.37
CA GLY A 64 -9.26 -27.16 5.36
C GLY A 64 -10.20 -26.08 5.91
N LYS A 65 -9.70 -25.25 6.84
CA LYS A 65 -10.42 -24.08 7.39
C LYS A 65 -9.72 -22.75 7.17
N ALA A 66 -8.46 -22.77 6.74
CA ALA A 66 -7.72 -21.57 6.36
C ALA A 66 -7.88 -21.34 4.85
N ASP A 67 -8.11 -20.09 4.48
CA ASP A 67 -8.08 -19.62 3.10
C ASP A 67 -6.78 -18.84 2.91
N VAL A 68 -6.01 -19.21 1.88
CA VAL A 68 -4.64 -18.74 1.70
C VAL A 68 -4.48 -18.16 0.29
N TYR A 69 -3.98 -16.94 0.22
CA TYR A 69 -3.71 -16.19 -1.00
C TYR A 69 -2.20 -15.99 -1.12
N GLU A 70 -1.62 -16.07 -2.32
CA GLU A 70 -0.17 -15.84 -2.51
C GLU A 70 0.74 -16.73 -1.62
N GLY A 71 0.27 -17.93 -1.29
CA GLY A 71 1.03 -18.94 -0.56
C GLY A 71 1.02 -18.80 0.97
N ASP A 72 1.00 -17.59 1.51
CA ASP A 72 1.11 -17.29 2.95
C ASP A 72 0.12 -16.23 3.49
N ILE A 73 -0.43 -15.34 2.65
CA ILE A 73 -1.43 -14.35 3.09
C ILE A 73 -2.73 -15.07 3.50
N LEU A 74 -3.10 -14.91 4.77
CA LEU A 74 -4.36 -15.45 5.30
C LEU A 74 -5.54 -14.57 4.90
N LEU A 75 -6.61 -15.21 4.42
CA LEU A 75 -7.92 -14.58 4.25
C LEU A 75 -8.84 -14.93 5.43
N HIS A 76 -9.61 -13.94 5.88
CA HIS A 76 -10.55 -14.07 6.99
C HIS A 76 -11.93 -14.45 6.45
N THR A 77 -12.67 -15.35 7.10
CA THR A 77 -13.95 -15.86 6.58
C THR A 77 -15.04 -14.80 6.40
N GLY A 78 -14.89 -13.62 7.00
CA GLY A 78 -15.74 -12.45 6.73
C GLY A 78 -15.37 -11.65 5.46
N GLN A 79 -14.41 -12.11 4.65
CA GLN A 79 -13.90 -11.42 3.46
C GLN A 79 -14.33 -12.06 2.13
N LEU A 80 -14.95 -13.24 2.16
CA LEU A 80 -15.27 -14.02 0.96
C LEU A 80 -16.75 -14.40 0.96
N ARG A 81 -17.48 -14.03 -0.11
CA ARG A 81 -18.78 -14.66 -0.37
C ARG A 81 -18.59 -15.95 -1.15
N SER A 82 -19.11 -17.06 -0.60
CA SER A 82 -19.49 -18.22 -1.39
C SER A 82 -20.68 -17.85 -2.29
N GLY A 83 -20.74 -18.42 -3.49
CA GLY A 83 -21.86 -18.26 -4.41
C GLY A 83 -23.18 -18.93 -3.98
N ASP A 84 -23.29 -19.34 -2.71
CA ASP A 84 -24.46 -20.06 -2.17
C ASP A 84 -24.78 -19.60 -0.73
N GLU A 85 -26.09 -19.50 -0.48
CA GLU A 85 -26.88 -19.18 0.73
C GLU A 85 -26.38 -18.21 1.84
N SER A 86 -27.06 -17.05 1.90
CA SER A 86 -27.50 -16.33 3.12
C SER A 86 -26.50 -15.58 4.03
N SER A 87 -26.63 -14.24 4.00
CA SER A 87 -26.45 -13.29 5.12
C SER A 87 -25.15 -13.30 5.94
N ALA A 88 -24.17 -12.51 5.48
CA ALA A 88 -23.39 -11.61 6.32
C ALA A 88 -23.01 -10.35 5.52
N ASP A 89 -22.81 -9.22 6.21
CA ASP A 89 -22.38 -7.94 5.63
C ASP A 89 -20.85 -7.91 5.49
N LEU A 90 -20.33 -7.30 4.42
CA LEU A 90 -18.96 -7.53 3.94
C LEU A 90 -18.23 -6.23 3.53
N VAL A 91 -16.99 -6.05 4.00
CA VAL A 91 -16.06 -5.00 3.53
C VAL A 91 -14.65 -5.58 3.55
N VAL A 92 -13.89 -5.46 2.46
CA VAL A 92 -12.49 -5.94 2.39
C VAL A 92 -11.59 -4.95 1.67
N GLN A 93 -10.38 -4.73 2.20
CA GLN A 93 -9.44 -3.72 1.70
C GLN A 93 -8.05 -4.33 1.42
N SER A 94 -7.56 -4.02 0.22
CA SER A 94 -6.43 -4.60 -0.54
C SER A 94 -5.49 -3.35 -0.61
N ALA A 95 -4.22 -3.42 -0.22
CA ALA A 95 -3.54 -2.22 0.35
C ALA A 95 -3.47 -1.02 -0.60
N ALA A 96 -4.29 -0.01 -0.29
CA ALA A 96 -4.57 1.12 -1.18
C ALA A 96 -5.31 2.27 -0.48
N LEU A 97 -5.04 2.48 0.81
CA LEU A 97 -5.72 3.51 1.61
C LEU A 97 -7.25 3.39 1.68
N SER A 98 -7.77 2.16 1.61
CA SER A 98 -8.88 1.79 2.52
C SER A 98 -8.48 2.23 3.95
N VAL A 99 -9.34 2.96 4.66
CA VAL A 99 -8.97 3.73 5.87
C VAL A 99 -8.91 2.86 7.13
N GLU A 100 -9.39 1.61 7.08
CA GLU A 100 -9.62 0.77 8.28
C GLU A 100 -8.50 -0.23 8.67
N PRO A 101 -7.78 -0.95 7.78
CA PRO A 101 -6.83 -1.99 8.22
C PRO A 101 -5.43 -1.46 8.58
N SER A 102 -5.24 -0.14 8.70
CA SER A 102 -4.02 0.40 9.32
C SER A 102 -4.10 0.30 10.84
N TRP A 103 -2.97 0.01 11.50
CA TRP A 103 -2.91 0.04 12.97
C TRP A 103 -3.00 1.49 13.47
N PRO A 104 -3.94 1.81 14.39
CA PRO A 104 -4.13 3.19 14.86
C PRO A 104 -2.85 3.82 15.41
N GLY A 105 -2.40 4.93 14.80
CA GLY A 105 -1.15 5.61 15.17
C GLY A 105 0.12 4.78 14.95
N GLY A 106 0.07 3.75 14.11
CA GLY A 106 1.18 2.81 13.92
C GLY A 106 1.45 1.89 15.10
N VAL A 107 0.57 1.86 16.11
CA VAL A 107 0.76 1.06 17.33
C VAL A 107 0.13 -0.32 17.15
N VAL A 108 0.97 -1.35 17.18
CA VAL A 108 0.61 -2.77 17.11
C VAL A 108 0.68 -3.38 18.50
N PRO A 109 -0.46 -3.66 19.18
CA PRO A 109 -0.45 -4.45 20.40
C PRO A 109 -0.10 -5.90 20.06
N TYR A 110 0.78 -6.54 20.85
CA TYR A 110 1.20 -7.91 20.56
C TYR A 110 1.31 -8.82 21.79
N VAL A 111 1.13 -10.12 21.52
CA VAL A 111 1.37 -11.25 22.43
C VAL A 111 2.29 -12.24 21.71
N ILE A 112 3.23 -12.85 22.44
CA ILE A 112 3.97 -14.03 21.97
C ILE A 112 3.43 -15.23 22.75
N ASP A 113 3.04 -16.30 22.07
CA ASP A 113 2.56 -17.50 22.76
C ASP A 113 3.70 -18.27 23.44
N SER A 114 3.47 -18.77 24.66
CA SER A 114 4.45 -19.53 25.43
C SER A 114 4.89 -20.85 24.77
N GLY A 115 4.10 -21.40 23.84
CA GLY A 115 4.44 -22.58 23.04
C GLY A 115 5.15 -22.29 21.72
N LEU A 116 5.38 -21.01 21.37
CA LEU A 116 6.24 -20.64 20.24
C LEU A 116 7.71 -20.87 20.61
N PRO A 117 8.48 -21.68 19.86
CA PRO A 117 9.93 -21.77 20.02
C PRO A 117 10.66 -20.61 19.34
N GLU A 118 11.91 -20.39 19.74
CA GLU A 118 12.80 -19.34 19.22
C GLU A 118 12.15 -17.95 19.25
N GLN A 119 11.49 -17.60 20.36
CA GLN A 119 10.77 -16.32 20.53
C GLN A 119 11.67 -15.08 20.31
N GLU A 120 12.98 -15.25 20.48
CA GLU A 120 14.00 -14.24 20.20
C GLU A 120 13.92 -13.70 18.76
N ARG A 121 13.57 -14.53 17.76
CA ARG A 121 13.38 -14.08 16.37
C ARG A 121 12.26 -13.06 16.22
N VAL A 122 11.23 -13.14 17.07
CA VAL A 122 10.13 -12.17 17.13
C VAL A 122 10.60 -10.86 17.76
N ILE A 123 11.42 -10.92 18.81
CA ILE A 123 11.98 -9.73 19.45
C ILE A 123 12.87 -8.98 18.46
N GLN A 124 13.80 -9.68 17.81
CA GLN A 124 14.70 -9.10 16.80
C GLN A 124 13.96 -8.55 15.58
N ALA A 125 12.90 -9.21 15.11
CA ALA A 125 12.09 -8.72 14.00
C ALA A 125 11.31 -7.45 14.39
N ILE A 126 10.76 -7.39 15.60
CA ILE A 126 10.12 -6.18 16.15
C ILE A 126 11.14 -5.04 16.27
N GLU A 127 12.29 -5.27 16.91
CA GLU A 127 13.35 -4.28 17.07
C GLU A 127 13.84 -3.74 15.71
N HIS A 128 13.97 -4.61 14.70
CA HIS A 128 14.30 -4.20 13.34
C HIS A 128 13.24 -3.26 12.75
N VAL A 129 11.96 -3.60 12.85
CA VAL A 129 10.86 -2.79 12.30
C VAL A 129 10.72 -1.46 13.04
N GLU A 130 10.83 -1.45 14.38
CA GLU A 130 10.78 -0.21 15.17
C GLU A 130 11.96 0.73 14.89
N ALA A 131 13.18 0.19 14.75
CA ALA A 131 14.38 0.98 14.47
C ALA A 131 14.40 1.59 13.05
N ASN A 132 13.63 1.02 12.12
CA ASN A 132 13.66 1.38 10.69
C ASN A 132 12.40 2.08 10.18
N THR A 133 11.33 2.18 10.98
CA THR A 133 10.02 2.72 10.56
C THR A 133 9.32 3.48 11.70
N PRO A 134 8.18 4.14 11.44
CA PRO A 134 7.33 4.71 12.49
C PRO A 134 6.51 3.68 13.30
N VAL A 135 6.40 2.42 12.86
CA VAL A 135 5.57 1.39 13.52
C VAL A 135 6.10 1.07 14.92
N ARG A 136 5.21 0.96 15.92
CA ARG A 136 5.58 0.66 17.32
C ARG A 136 4.84 -0.56 17.85
N PHE A 137 5.57 -1.45 18.53
CA PHE A 137 5.04 -2.69 19.08
C PHE A 137 4.91 -2.62 20.58
N VAL A 138 3.67 -2.67 21.09
CA VAL A 138 3.40 -2.61 22.53
C VAL A 138 2.96 -3.97 23.07
N ARG A 139 3.52 -4.41 24.20
CA ARG A 139 3.03 -5.61 24.90
C ARG A 139 1.56 -5.38 25.25
N ARG A 140 0.67 -6.25 24.74
CA ARG A 140 -0.78 -6.14 24.94
C ARG A 140 -1.12 -6.20 26.43
N THR A 141 -2.10 -5.41 26.85
CA THR A 141 -2.74 -5.53 28.16
C THR A 141 -4.23 -5.83 28.02
N ASN A 142 -5.02 -4.90 27.45
CA ASN A 142 -6.48 -5.00 27.34
C ASN A 142 -7.04 -4.64 25.95
N GLN A 143 -6.18 -4.35 24.96
CA GLN A 143 -6.60 -4.00 23.60
C GLN A 143 -7.42 -5.14 22.96
N SER A 144 -8.50 -4.80 22.26
CA SER A 144 -9.31 -5.77 21.50
C SER A 144 -8.53 -6.35 20.33
N ASP A 145 -7.79 -5.49 19.64
CA ASP A 145 -7.12 -5.76 18.38
C ASP A 145 -5.63 -5.93 18.62
N TYR A 146 -5.05 -7.06 18.21
CA TYR A 146 -3.65 -7.39 18.48
C TYR A 146 -3.13 -8.53 17.63
N VAL A 147 -1.82 -8.48 17.37
CA VAL A 147 -1.06 -9.59 16.79
C VAL A 147 -0.73 -10.63 17.87
N ARG A 148 -0.89 -11.91 17.53
CA ARG A 148 -0.43 -13.03 18.36
C ARG A 148 0.57 -13.87 17.58
N PHE A 149 1.83 -13.84 17.96
CA PHE A 149 2.84 -14.73 17.38
C PHE A 149 2.63 -16.16 17.93
N VAL A 150 2.35 -17.11 17.04
CA VAL A 150 1.99 -18.51 17.37
C VAL A 150 2.79 -19.52 16.54
N ARG A 151 2.92 -20.74 17.06
CA ARG A 151 3.54 -21.85 16.31
C ARG A 151 2.64 -22.26 15.13
N GLY A 152 3.15 -22.13 13.90
CA GLY A 152 2.47 -22.52 12.65
C GLY A 152 2.92 -23.88 12.10
N GLU A 153 2.24 -24.32 11.03
CA GLU A 153 2.76 -25.38 10.12
C GLU A 153 3.71 -24.79 9.07
N GLY A 154 3.46 -23.56 8.63
CA GLY A 154 4.36 -22.72 7.85
C GLY A 154 4.51 -21.32 8.43
N CYS A 155 4.87 -20.36 7.59
CA CYS A 155 4.93 -18.94 7.89
C CYS A 155 3.68 -18.28 7.25
N SER A 156 2.90 -17.48 7.99
CA SER A 156 1.74 -16.78 7.42
C SER A 156 1.14 -15.69 8.33
N SER A 157 0.56 -14.66 7.71
CA SER A 157 -0.09 -13.54 8.38
C SER A 157 -1.31 -13.05 7.59
N TYR A 158 -2.21 -12.35 8.28
CA TYR A 158 -3.17 -11.44 7.64
C TYR A 158 -2.46 -10.16 7.16
N VAL A 159 -2.98 -9.52 6.11
CA VAL A 159 -2.49 -8.19 5.72
C VAL A 159 -3.25 -7.07 6.43
N GLY A 160 -2.53 -6.27 7.22
CA GLY A 160 -3.09 -5.20 8.05
C GLY A 160 -3.85 -5.69 9.29
N ARG A 161 -4.45 -4.74 10.01
CA ARG A 161 -5.35 -4.96 11.15
C ARG A 161 -6.70 -5.51 10.67
N ILE A 162 -7.01 -6.77 10.98
CA ILE A 162 -8.33 -7.38 10.72
C ILE A 162 -9.33 -7.20 11.87
N GLY A 163 -8.85 -6.76 13.04
CA GLY A 163 -9.62 -6.62 14.28
C GLY A 163 -9.61 -7.90 15.13
N GLY A 164 -9.69 -7.76 16.45
CA GLY A 164 -9.59 -8.91 17.37
C GLY A 164 -8.18 -9.52 17.49
N GLU A 165 -8.10 -10.79 17.90
CA GLU A 165 -6.85 -11.57 17.88
C GLU A 165 -6.55 -12.02 16.45
N GLN A 166 -5.44 -11.55 15.87
CA GLN A 166 -4.95 -12.05 14.59
C GLN A 166 -3.60 -12.78 14.77
N PRO A 167 -3.47 -14.04 14.33
CA PRO A 167 -2.21 -14.76 14.39
C PRO A 167 -1.19 -14.20 13.37
N ILE A 168 0.08 -14.19 13.79
CA ILE A 168 1.21 -14.42 12.89
C ILE A 168 1.70 -15.84 13.18
N ASN A 169 1.61 -16.72 12.19
CA ASN A 169 2.03 -18.10 12.29
C ASN A 169 3.53 -18.21 11.97
N LEU A 170 4.28 -18.89 12.82
CA LEU A 170 5.70 -19.17 12.61
C LEU A 170 5.98 -20.65 12.91
N ALA A 171 6.21 -21.43 11.85
CA ALA A 171 6.83 -22.75 11.94
C ALA A 171 8.27 -22.68 12.45
N ASP A 172 8.89 -23.83 12.73
CA ASP A 172 10.28 -23.89 13.23
C ASP A 172 11.31 -23.34 12.22
N GLY A 173 11.02 -23.43 10.92
CA GLY A 173 11.90 -22.93 9.85
C GLY A 173 11.82 -21.41 9.58
N CYS A 174 10.81 -20.69 10.08
CA CYS A 174 10.66 -19.27 9.79
C CYS A 174 11.79 -18.46 10.46
N THR A 175 12.60 -17.77 9.68
CA THR A 175 13.77 -17.02 10.19
C THR A 175 13.37 -15.68 10.83
N THR A 176 14.32 -14.95 11.43
CA THR A 176 14.10 -13.53 11.81
C THR A 176 13.70 -12.69 10.58
N GLY A 177 14.32 -12.92 9.42
CA GLY A 177 13.97 -12.25 8.16
C GLY A 177 12.54 -12.58 7.69
N THR A 178 12.16 -13.85 7.73
CA THR A 178 10.78 -14.28 7.48
C THR A 178 9.81 -13.65 8.49
N THR A 179 10.20 -13.53 9.76
CA THR A 179 9.36 -12.87 10.78
C THR A 179 9.21 -11.36 10.52
N ILE A 180 10.19 -10.70 9.91
CA ILE A 180 10.07 -9.31 9.42
C ILE A 180 9.09 -9.23 8.23
N HIS A 181 9.12 -10.21 7.32
CA HIS A 181 8.16 -10.32 6.20
C HIS A 181 6.71 -10.50 6.71
N GLU A 182 6.47 -11.42 7.64
CA GLU A 182 5.14 -11.62 8.27
C GLU A 182 4.65 -10.36 9.00
N ILE A 183 5.55 -9.66 9.69
CA ILE A 183 5.24 -8.36 10.28
C ILE A 183 4.88 -7.35 9.19
N GLY A 184 5.61 -7.33 8.07
CA GLY A 184 5.32 -6.54 6.87
C GLY A 184 3.88 -6.71 6.39
N HIS A 185 3.42 -7.96 6.24
CA HIS A 185 2.02 -8.26 6.01
C HIS A 185 1.12 -7.72 7.13
N ALA A 186 1.35 -8.08 8.39
CA ALA A 186 0.51 -7.63 9.51
C ALA A 186 0.38 -6.10 9.61
N VAL A 187 1.37 -5.32 9.15
CA VAL A 187 1.32 -3.85 9.10
C VAL A 187 0.81 -3.28 7.77
N GLY A 188 0.55 -4.09 6.74
CA GLY A 188 -0.19 -3.70 5.54
C GLY A 188 0.55 -3.77 4.21
N LEU A 189 1.75 -4.35 4.15
CA LEU A 189 2.44 -4.61 2.88
C LEU A 189 1.86 -5.86 2.20
N TRP A 190 1.78 -5.81 0.87
CA TRP A 190 1.54 -6.98 0.00
C TRP A 190 2.83 -7.32 -0.72
N HIS A 191 2.82 -8.41 -1.49
CA HIS A 191 3.99 -8.80 -2.26
C HIS A 191 4.36 -7.81 -3.37
N GLU A 192 5.66 -7.55 -3.52
CA GLU A 192 6.18 -6.60 -4.52
C GLU A 192 5.92 -7.09 -5.95
N GLN A 193 6.00 -8.41 -6.23
CA GLN A 193 5.69 -8.95 -7.56
C GLN A 193 4.22 -8.85 -7.97
N SER A 194 3.32 -8.47 -7.06
CA SER A 194 1.88 -8.32 -7.32
C SER A 194 1.46 -6.87 -7.62
N ARG A 195 2.41 -5.92 -7.62
CA ARG A 195 2.23 -4.52 -8.03
C ARG A 195 1.70 -4.34 -9.45
N SER A 196 1.12 -3.18 -9.76
CA SER A 196 0.57 -2.92 -11.10
C SER A 196 1.59 -2.52 -12.16
N ASP A 197 2.75 -2.02 -11.73
CA ASP A 197 3.87 -1.64 -12.60
C ASP A 197 4.91 -2.76 -12.81
N ARG A 198 4.74 -3.93 -12.16
CA ARG A 198 5.76 -4.99 -12.06
C ARG A 198 6.28 -5.53 -13.40
N ASP A 199 5.44 -5.60 -14.43
CA ASP A 199 5.82 -6.07 -15.78
C ASP A 199 6.84 -5.14 -16.50
N GLN A 200 7.14 -3.96 -15.93
CA GLN A 200 8.23 -3.09 -16.39
C GLN A 200 9.61 -3.51 -15.83
N TYR A 201 9.63 -4.36 -14.78
CA TYR A 201 10.81 -4.69 -13.98
C TYR A 201 11.11 -6.19 -13.94
N ILE A 202 10.09 -7.03 -14.00
CA ILE A 202 10.20 -8.49 -13.99
C ILE A 202 9.31 -9.14 -15.05
N THR A 203 9.67 -10.36 -15.47
CA THR A 203 8.87 -11.21 -16.34
C THR A 203 8.45 -12.47 -15.59
N ILE A 204 7.15 -12.76 -15.58
CA ILE A 204 6.60 -14.03 -15.06
C ILE A 204 6.67 -15.10 -16.16
N LEU A 205 7.25 -16.25 -15.83
CA LEU A 205 7.34 -17.42 -16.72
C LEU A 205 6.29 -18.45 -16.30
N PHE A 206 5.05 -18.20 -16.73
CA PHE A 206 3.86 -18.98 -16.33
C PHE A 206 3.98 -20.47 -16.66
N GLU A 207 4.71 -20.84 -17.71
CA GLU A 207 4.97 -22.23 -18.11
C GLU A 207 5.81 -23.04 -17.10
N ASN A 208 6.42 -22.36 -16.12
CA ASN A 208 7.23 -22.98 -15.07
C ASN A 208 6.51 -23.05 -13.71
N ILE A 209 5.29 -22.51 -13.56
CA ILE A 209 4.55 -22.46 -12.30
C ILE A 209 3.82 -23.80 -12.03
N GLN A 210 3.68 -24.17 -10.75
CA GLN A 210 2.83 -25.29 -10.30
C GLN A 210 1.36 -25.09 -10.68
N GLU A 211 0.74 -26.12 -11.26
CA GLU A 211 -0.67 -26.11 -11.66
C GLU A 211 -1.59 -25.71 -10.49
N GLY A 212 -2.42 -24.68 -10.70
CA GLY A 212 -3.29 -24.09 -9.68
C GLY A 212 -2.68 -22.92 -8.89
N ARG A 213 -1.37 -22.64 -9.05
CA ARG A 213 -0.66 -21.53 -8.38
C ARG A 213 -0.34 -20.35 -9.30
N GLU A 214 -0.79 -20.37 -10.55
CA GLU A 214 -0.63 -19.29 -11.51
C GLU A 214 -1.27 -17.99 -11.02
N SER A 215 -2.37 -18.11 -10.26
CA SER A 215 -3.05 -16.98 -9.63
C SER A 215 -2.13 -16.19 -8.69
N ASN A 216 -1.22 -16.85 -7.95
CA ASN A 216 -0.26 -16.22 -7.02
C ASN A 216 0.76 -15.28 -7.70
N PHE A 217 0.72 -15.15 -9.03
CA PHE A 217 1.57 -14.29 -9.85
C PHE A 217 0.77 -13.30 -10.71
N GLN A 218 -0.55 -13.20 -10.55
CA GLN A 218 -1.35 -12.14 -11.20
C GLN A 218 -1.16 -10.81 -10.45
N THR A 219 -1.00 -9.71 -11.18
CA THR A 219 -1.00 -8.37 -10.57
C THR A 219 -2.33 -8.08 -9.87
N TYR A 220 -2.30 -7.14 -8.93
CA TYR A 220 -3.53 -6.71 -8.26
C TYR A 220 -4.54 -6.11 -9.25
N ILE A 221 -4.11 -5.50 -10.37
CA ILE A 221 -5.04 -4.95 -11.39
C ILE A 221 -5.67 -6.06 -12.24
N GLU A 222 -4.91 -7.08 -12.66
CA GLU A 222 -5.47 -8.23 -13.43
C GLU A 222 -6.55 -8.97 -12.65
N ARG A 223 -6.40 -9.06 -11.32
CA ARG A 223 -7.40 -9.61 -10.39
C ARG A 223 -8.55 -8.63 -10.08
N GLY A 224 -8.36 -7.33 -10.29
CA GLY A 224 -9.34 -6.28 -10.04
C GLY A 224 -9.24 -5.57 -8.68
N TYR A 225 -8.19 -5.79 -7.87
CA TYR A 225 -7.98 -5.01 -6.64
C TYR A 225 -7.87 -3.52 -7.00
N PRO A 226 -8.66 -2.63 -6.38
CA PRO A 226 -8.26 -1.23 -6.23
C PRO A 226 -6.98 -1.09 -5.37
N GLY A 227 -5.81 -1.45 -5.90
CA GLY A 227 -4.49 -1.30 -5.27
C GLY A 227 -3.87 0.11 -5.44
N VAL A 228 -2.79 0.40 -4.71
CA VAL A 228 -1.89 1.57 -4.93
C VAL A 228 -0.43 1.17 -4.76
N ASP A 229 0.35 1.29 -5.84
CA ASP A 229 1.81 1.17 -5.82
C ASP A 229 2.45 2.31 -5.00
N LEU A 230 3.35 1.99 -4.05
CA LEU A 230 4.03 2.95 -3.18
C LEU A 230 5.52 3.07 -3.55
N GLY A 231 5.90 4.22 -4.10
CA GLY A 231 7.28 4.45 -4.55
C GLY A 231 7.58 3.73 -5.88
N GLY A 232 8.87 3.68 -6.25
CA GLY A 232 9.32 2.84 -7.36
C GLY A 232 9.35 1.36 -6.96
N TYR A 233 9.40 0.48 -7.95
CA TYR A 233 9.52 -0.97 -7.76
C TYR A 233 10.86 -1.36 -7.11
N ASP A 234 10.84 -2.20 -6.08
CA ASP A 234 12.02 -2.56 -5.29
C ASP A 234 12.33 -4.07 -5.35
N LEU A 235 13.26 -4.45 -6.24
CA LEU A 235 13.76 -5.83 -6.39
C LEU A 235 14.46 -6.37 -5.12
N ASP A 236 14.92 -5.49 -4.21
CA ASP A 236 15.51 -5.85 -2.92
C ASP A 236 14.48 -5.87 -1.77
N SER A 237 13.18 -5.62 -2.04
CA SER A 237 12.10 -5.69 -1.05
C SER A 237 12.07 -7.04 -0.33
N ILE A 238 11.88 -7.02 0.99
CA ILE A 238 11.67 -8.26 1.75
C ILE A 238 10.34 -8.93 1.35
N MET A 239 9.41 -8.19 0.74
CA MET A 239 8.13 -8.65 0.23
C MET A 239 8.19 -9.17 -1.22
N HIS A 240 9.37 -9.27 -1.85
CA HIS A 240 9.50 -9.86 -3.18
C HIS A 240 9.64 -11.38 -3.11
N TYR A 241 8.96 -12.13 -4.00
CA TYR A 241 9.19 -13.57 -4.19
C TYR A 241 10.60 -13.86 -4.75
N PRO A 242 11.25 -14.97 -4.36
CA PRO A 242 12.44 -15.48 -5.04
C PRO A 242 12.11 -15.97 -6.46
N GLY A 243 13.07 -15.89 -7.39
CA GLY A 243 12.89 -16.22 -8.81
C GLY A 243 12.49 -17.67 -9.15
N TYR A 244 12.42 -18.55 -8.16
CA TYR A 244 12.00 -19.95 -8.28
C TYR A 244 10.73 -20.27 -7.46
N ALA A 245 10.04 -19.25 -6.94
CA ALA A 245 8.79 -19.41 -6.19
C ALA A 245 7.80 -20.30 -6.96
N PHE A 246 7.21 -21.29 -6.28
CA PHE A 246 6.22 -22.23 -6.83
C PHE A 246 6.60 -22.87 -8.19
N SER A 247 7.89 -23.10 -8.45
CA SER A 247 8.35 -23.79 -9.68
C SER A 247 7.87 -25.25 -9.74
N ALA A 248 7.36 -25.67 -10.89
CA ALA A 248 6.93 -27.04 -11.17
C ALA A 248 8.06 -27.95 -11.66
N ASN A 249 9.13 -27.36 -12.21
CA ASN A 249 10.11 -28.05 -13.04
C ASN A 249 11.58 -27.69 -12.71
N GLY A 250 11.82 -26.86 -11.69
CA GLY A 250 13.15 -26.38 -11.29
C GLY A 250 13.70 -25.24 -12.14
N LEU A 251 12.92 -24.73 -13.11
CA LEU A 251 13.24 -23.53 -13.87
C LEU A 251 12.64 -22.29 -13.16
N PRO A 252 13.17 -21.08 -13.38
CA PRO A 252 12.67 -19.88 -12.75
C PRO A 252 11.25 -19.54 -13.18
N THR A 253 10.45 -19.04 -12.25
CA THR A 253 9.10 -18.50 -12.45
C THR A 253 9.09 -16.97 -12.53
N ILE A 254 10.12 -16.30 -11.99
CA ILE A 254 10.32 -14.85 -12.10
C ILE A 254 11.77 -14.54 -12.50
N VAL A 255 11.93 -13.78 -13.58
CA VAL A 255 13.23 -13.22 -14.00
C VAL A 255 13.20 -11.69 -14.03
N ASP A 256 14.32 -11.06 -13.71
CA ASP A 256 14.57 -9.63 -13.87
C ASP A 256 14.52 -9.27 -15.37
N ALA A 257 13.71 -8.28 -15.74
CA ALA A 257 13.44 -7.94 -17.14
C ALA A 257 14.63 -7.26 -17.85
N ALA A 258 15.57 -6.67 -17.11
CA ALA A 258 16.73 -5.97 -17.66
C ALA A 258 17.92 -6.91 -17.96
N THR A 259 17.98 -8.07 -17.29
CA THR A 259 19.12 -8.99 -17.32
C THR A 259 18.77 -10.43 -17.66
N GLY A 260 17.49 -10.83 -17.55
CA GLY A 260 17.00 -12.18 -17.81
C GLY A 260 17.41 -13.23 -16.76
N ASN A 261 17.95 -12.81 -15.61
CA ASN A 261 18.34 -13.73 -14.53
C ASN A 261 17.18 -13.96 -13.55
N PRO A 262 17.11 -15.12 -12.86
CA PRO A 262 16.17 -15.33 -11.77
C PRO A 262 16.30 -14.25 -10.69
N VAL A 263 15.18 -13.71 -10.22
CA VAL A 263 15.19 -12.66 -9.18
C VAL A 263 15.76 -13.20 -7.86
N ARG A 264 16.63 -12.40 -7.23
CA ARG A 264 17.31 -12.73 -5.97
C ARG A 264 16.66 -12.01 -4.79
N ALA A 265 15.46 -12.43 -4.41
CA ALA A 265 14.81 -11.92 -3.22
C ALA A 265 15.67 -12.17 -1.96
N GLN A 266 15.63 -11.22 -1.02
CA GLN A 266 16.35 -11.28 0.24
C GLN A 266 15.39 -11.47 1.42
N ARG A 267 15.90 -12.08 2.51
CA ARG A 267 15.18 -12.30 3.78
C ARG A 267 16.10 -11.94 4.95
N SER A 268 16.57 -10.69 4.97
CA SER A 268 17.54 -10.19 5.94
C SER A 268 17.08 -8.92 6.67
N ALA A 269 16.42 -8.01 5.97
CA ALA A 269 15.99 -6.71 6.49
C ALA A 269 14.91 -6.08 5.61
N LEU A 270 14.12 -5.15 6.16
CA LEU A 270 13.35 -4.20 5.35
C LEU A 270 14.27 -3.41 4.39
N SER A 271 13.93 -3.37 3.10
CA SER A 271 14.62 -2.62 2.05
C SER A 271 14.44 -1.10 2.18
N SER A 272 15.00 -0.32 1.24
CA SER A 272 14.68 1.12 1.13
C SER A 272 13.22 1.38 0.75
N GLY A 273 12.64 0.61 -0.17
CA GLY A 273 11.22 0.66 -0.53
C GLY A 273 10.33 0.30 0.64
N ASP A 274 10.58 -0.82 1.32
CA ASP A 274 9.78 -1.28 2.47
C ASP A 274 9.70 -0.21 3.57
N ARG A 275 10.85 0.39 3.94
CA ARG A 275 10.92 1.47 4.94
C ARG A 275 10.19 2.72 4.48
N ALA A 276 10.28 3.09 3.20
CA ALA A 276 9.61 4.25 2.64
C ALA A 276 8.08 4.05 2.58
N ALA A 277 7.62 2.86 2.19
CA ALA A 277 6.21 2.48 2.19
C ALA A 277 5.63 2.54 3.61
N LEU A 278 6.28 1.90 4.59
CA LEU A 278 5.83 1.94 5.99
C LEU A 278 5.90 3.33 6.62
N THR A 279 6.87 4.16 6.22
CA THR A 279 6.91 5.58 6.61
C THR A 279 5.77 6.38 6.00
N ARG A 280 5.29 6.03 4.80
CA ARG A 280 4.15 6.68 4.15
C ARG A 280 2.78 6.20 4.65
N ILE A 281 2.71 5.00 5.23
CA ILE A 281 1.50 4.44 5.85
C ILE A 281 1.36 4.91 7.32
N TYR A 282 2.47 5.01 8.07
CA TYR A 282 2.46 5.22 9.52
C TYR A 282 3.22 6.46 10.03
N GLY A 283 3.85 7.23 9.16
CA GLY A 283 4.57 8.44 9.58
C GLY A 283 3.63 9.55 10.05
N ASP A 284 3.94 10.13 11.21
CA ASP A 284 3.28 11.37 11.65
C ASP A 284 3.51 12.49 10.63
N ALA A 285 2.45 13.24 10.31
CA ALA A 285 2.50 14.44 9.48
C ALA A 285 3.20 15.64 10.17
N THR A 286 4.06 15.39 11.16
CA THR A 286 4.83 16.38 11.94
C THR A 286 6.28 16.52 11.48
N THR A 287 6.75 15.69 10.54
CA THR A 287 7.99 15.95 9.78
C THR A 287 7.63 16.46 8.39
N GLU A 288 8.26 17.56 7.97
CA GLU A 288 7.90 18.32 6.77
C GLU A 288 7.95 17.48 5.47
N VAL A 289 6.79 17.06 4.98
CA VAL A 289 6.59 16.83 3.54
C VAL A 289 6.15 18.15 2.91
N VAL A 290 7.07 19.11 2.89
CA VAL A 290 7.02 20.21 1.91
C VAL A 290 7.63 19.65 0.63
N PRO A 291 6.86 19.43 -0.47
CA PRO A 291 7.45 19.01 -1.73
C PRO A 291 8.36 20.12 -2.25
N ASP A 292 9.59 19.77 -2.59
CA ASP A 292 10.52 20.73 -3.20
C ASP A 292 9.98 21.15 -4.58
N GLY A 293 9.89 22.47 -4.82
CA GLY A 293 9.26 23.04 -6.02
C GLY A 293 7.72 23.13 -5.99
N LYS A 294 7.15 23.91 -5.05
CA LYS A 294 5.71 24.25 -5.01
C LYS A 294 5.16 24.71 -6.37
N VAL A 295 4.21 23.97 -6.93
CA VAL A 295 3.64 24.27 -8.27
C VAL A 295 2.70 25.47 -8.22
N CYS A 296 1.79 25.50 -7.25
CA CYS A 296 0.76 26.53 -7.13
C CYS A 296 1.20 27.77 -6.32
N GLY A 297 2.47 27.84 -5.92
CA GLY A 297 3.14 29.07 -5.48
C GLY A 297 4.09 29.67 -6.53
N GLY A 298 4.46 28.92 -7.57
CA GLY A 298 5.43 29.34 -8.58
C GLY A 298 4.88 30.32 -9.62
N ALA A 299 5.78 31.05 -10.30
CA ALA A 299 5.45 32.13 -11.25
C ALA A 299 4.89 31.67 -12.61
N GLY A 300 4.31 30.47 -12.69
CA GLY A 300 3.71 29.92 -13.91
C GLY A 300 2.35 30.54 -14.24
N ARG A 301 1.92 30.38 -15.50
CA ARG A 301 0.54 30.62 -15.95
C ARG A 301 -0.09 29.30 -16.36
N TYR A 302 -1.36 29.11 -16.03
CA TYR A 302 -2.15 28.00 -16.53
C TYR A 302 -2.90 28.41 -17.80
N SER A 303 -2.74 27.62 -18.86
CA SER A 303 -3.50 27.75 -20.10
C SER A 303 -4.46 26.56 -20.17
N PRO A 304 -5.77 26.72 -19.89
CA PRO A 304 -6.70 25.61 -19.97
C PRO A 304 -6.89 25.12 -21.43
N PRO A 305 -7.31 23.85 -21.61
CA PRO A 305 -7.76 23.33 -22.91
C PRO A 305 -9.07 23.99 -23.37
N ALA A 306 -9.61 23.52 -24.49
CA ALA A 306 -10.98 23.83 -24.87
C ALA A 306 -11.97 23.29 -23.81
N VAL A 307 -12.70 24.20 -23.15
CA VAL A 307 -13.66 23.89 -22.09
C VAL A 307 -15.09 23.71 -22.60
N PRO A 308 -15.98 23.02 -21.87
CA PRO A 308 -17.40 22.91 -22.22
C PRO A 308 -18.07 24.28 -22.40
N ALA A 309 -18.96 24.39 -23.39
CA ALA A 309 -19.64 25.64 -23.72
C ALA A 309 -20.43 26.18 -22.51
N GLY A 310 -20.45 27.51 -22.33
CA GLY A 310 -21.07 28.16 -21.18
C GLY A 310 -20.23 28.17 -19.89
N THR A 311 -19.06 27.52 -19.87
CA THR A 311 -18.11 27.61 -18.75
C THR A 311 -17.67 29.06 -18.51
N THR A 312 -17.73 29.49 -17.25
CA THR A 312 -17.24 30.80 -16.80
C THR A 312 -15.78 30.74 -16.33
N SER A 313 -15.09 31.88 -16.36
CA SER A 313 -13.73 31.97 -15.82
C SER A 313 -13.65 31.74 -14.31
N GLU A 314 -14.73 31.98 -13.57
CA GLU A 314 -14.79 31.68 -12.14
C GLU A 314 -14.80 30.17 -11.88
N GLN A 315 -15.56 29.37 -12.64
CA GLN A 315 -15.57 27.90 -12.51
C GLN A 315 -14.20 27.28 -12.79
N ILE A 316 -13.52 27.71 -13.85
CA ILE A 316 -12.13 27.29 -14.15
C ILE A 316 -11.23 27.66 -12.97
N GLY A 317 -11.33 28.89 -12.46
CA GLY A 317 -10.54 29.37 -11.33
C GLY A 317 -10.79 28.59 -10.04
N GLN A 318 -12.04 28.24 -9.76
CA GLN A 318 -12.43 27.42 -8.60
C GLN A 318 -11.80 26.02 -8.68
N LEU A 319 -11.84 25.37 -9.85
CA LEU A 319 -11.22 24.06 -10.03
C LEU A 319 -9.69 24.13 -9.99
N VAL A 320 -9.05 25.11 -10.64
CA VAL A 320 -7.60 25.32 -10.55
C VAL A 320 -7.18 25.53 -9.09
N ARG A 321 -7.89 26.37 -8.33
CA ARG A 321 -7.63 26.56 -6.90
C ARG A 321 -7.90 25.31 -6.07
N LEU A 322 -8.88 24.49 -6.43
CA LEU A 322 -9.17 23.23 -5.75
C LEU A 322 -8.05 22.21 -5.97
N TYR A 323 -7.58 22.03 -7.22
CA TYR A 323 -6.41 21.20 -7.52
C TYR A 323 -5.16 21.71 -6.77
N CYS A 324 -4.95 23.01 -6.69
CA CYS A 324 -3.87 23.60 -5.92
C CYS A 324 -3.98 23.33 -4.41
N ALA A 325 -5.14 23.55 -3.79
CA ALA A 325 -5.35 23.34 -2.36
C ALA A 325 -5.43 21.85 -1.95
N ALA A 326 -5.82 20.97 -2.88
CA ALA A 326 -5.92 19.53 -2.65
C ALA A 326 -4.62 18.79 -2.93
N PHE A 327 -3.81 19.25 -3.88
CA PHE A 327 -2.70 18.47 -4.42
C PHE A 327 -1.41 19.27 -4.64
N ASP A 328 -1.40 20.61 -4.60
CA ASP A 328 -0.30 21.42 -5.15
C ASP A 328 0.14 20.94 -6.56
N ARG A 329 -0.83 20.89 -7.47
CA ARG A 329 -0.61 20.81 -8.92
C ARG A 329 -1.68 21.58 -9.66
N LEU A 330 -1.43 21.82 -10.95
CA LEU A 330 -2.44 22.29 -11.89
C LEU A 330 -3.26 21.09 -12.41
N PRO A 331 -4.52 21.29 -12.80
CA PRO A 331 -5.29 20.25 -13.48
C PRO A 331 -4.71 19.93 -14.86
N ASP A 332 -4.68 18.64 -15.17
CA ASP A 332 -4.54 18.12 -16.52
C ASP A 332 -5.81 18.38 -17.35
N ASP A 333 -5.69 18.34 -18.68
CA ASP A 333 -6.76 18.73 -19.59
C ASP A 333 -8.05 17.90 -19.39
N GLY A 334 -7.90 16.59 -19.20
CA GLY A 334 -9.02 15.67 -18.99
C GLY A 334 -9.70 15.90 -17.64
N GLY A 335 -8.92 16.05 -16.57
CA GLY A 335 -9.40 16.37 -15.24
C GLY A 335 -10.17 17.69 -15.19
N LEU A 336 -9.66 18.76 -15.82
CA LEU A 336 -10.39 20.03 -15.84
C LEU A 336 -11.73 19.90 -16.58
N VAL A 337 -11.74 19.33 -17.79
CA VAL A 337 -12.97 19.20 -18.59
C VAL A 337 -14.01 18.35 -17.85
N HIS A 338 -13.61 17.21 -17.28
CA HIS A 338 -14.49 16.36 -16.50
C HIS A 338 -15.15 17.10 -15.32
N TRP A 339 -14.36 17.79 -14.48
CA TRP A 339 -14.93 18.49 -13.34
C TRP A 339 -15.76 19.72 -13.72
N LEU A 340 -15.48 20.37 -14.87
CA LEU A 340 -16.35 21.41 -15.43
C LEU A 340 -17.71 20.84 -15.87
N GLU A 341 -17.74 19.68 -16.52
CA GLU A 341 -18.99 18.99 -16.87
C GLU A 341 -19.80 18.62 -15.60
N ILE A 342 -19.13 18.15 -14.55
CA ILE A 342 -19.76 17.88 -13.24
C ILE A 342 -20.31 19.15 -12.59
N MET A 343 -19.62 20.30 -12.66
CA MET A 343 -20.16 21.59 -12.22
C MET A 343 -21.36 22.04 -13.07
N GLN A 344 -21.33 21.83 -14.38
CA GLN A 344 -22.46 22.15 -15.27
C GLN A 344 -23.68 21.22 -15.04
N ALA A 345 -23.44 19.99 -14.59
CA ALA A 345 -24.49 19.06 -14.13
C ALA A 345 -25.11 19.44 -12.78
N GLY A 346 -24.64 20.52 -12.12
CA GLY A 346 -25.24 21.09 -10.92
C GLY A 346 -24.57 20.68 -9.59
N TYR A 347 -23.43 19.98 -9.63
CA TYR A 347 -22.66 19.69 -8.42
C TYR A 347 -21.85 20.92 -7.97
N ASP A 348 -21.76 21.13 -6.66
CA ASP A 348 -21.05 22.26 -6.09
C ASP A 348 -19.58 21.95 -5.76
N LEU A 349 -18.79 22.99 -5.50
CA LEU A 349 -17.36 22.85 -5.22
C LEU A 349 -17.07 22.04 -3.94
N GLN A 350 -18.01 22.01 -2.98
CA GLN A 350 -17.89 21.23 -1.75
C GLN A 350 -18.05 19.72 -2.02
N SER A 351 -18.99 19.35 -2.90
CA SER A 351 -19.18 17.98 -3.38
C SER A 351 -17.96 17.51 -4.17
N ILE A 352 -17.44 18.34 -5.07
CA ILE A 352 -16.23 18.05 -5.83
C ILE A 352 -15.02 17.94 -4.89
N GLY A 353 -14.87 18.85 -3.92
CA GLY A 353 -13.85 18.78 -2.87
C GLY A 353 -13.91 17.50 -2.03
N TYR A 354 -15.11 16.94 -1.81
CA TYR A 354 -15.26 15.65 -1.13
C TYR A 354 -14.72 14.48 -1.98
N TYR A 355 -15.00 14.48 -3.30
CA TYR A 355 -14.39 13.53 -4.22
C TYR A 355 -12.88 13.69 -4.35
N PHE A 356 -12.35 14.93 -4.30
CA PHE A 356 -10.90 15.17 -4.27
C PHE A 356 -10.27 14.58 -3.01
N TYR A 357 -10.81 14.90 -1.83
CA TYR A 357 -10.34 14.34 -0.56
C TYR A 357 -10.40 12.80 -0.51
N ARG A 358 -11.46 12.19 -1.06
CA ARG A 358 -11.59 10.73 -1.17
C ARG A 358 -10.89 10.11 -2.41
N SER A 359 -10.19 10.90 -3.22
CA SER A 359 -9.50 10.37 -4.40
C SER A 359 -8.26 9.56 -4.00
N ARG A 360 -7.92 8.53 -4.79
CA ARG A 360 -6.66 7.79 -4.62
C ARG A 360 -5.44 8.72 -4.67
N GLU A 361 -5.48 9.79 -5.46
CA GLU A 361 -4.40 10.79 -5.53
C GLU A 361 -4.21 11.49 -4.17
N PHE A 362 -5.28 12.00 -3.55
CA PHE A 362 -5.17 12.72 -2.27
C PHE A 362 -4.70 11.79 -1.16
N GLN A 363 -5.32 10.61 -1.07
CA GLN A 363 -5.00 9.60 -0.08
C GLN A 363 -3.55 9.11 -0.23
N ALA A 364 -3.08 8.84 -1.46
CA ALA A 364 -1.70 8.44 -1.69
C ALA A 364 -0.71 9.57 -1.41
N ARG A 365 -1.03 10.82 -1.77
CA ARG A 365 -0.11 11.96 -1.62
C ARG A 365 0.04 12.45 -0.18
N TRP A 366 -1.02 12.39 0.63
CA TRP A 366 -1.05 13.00 1.97
C TRP A 366 -1.53 12.08 3.11
N GLY A 367 -1.89 10.84 2.82
CA GLY A 367 -2.49 9.90 3.79
C GLY A 367 -4.02 10.02 3.86
N GLY A 368 -4.69 8.86 3.99
CA GLY A 368 -6.15 8.77 4.04
C GLY A 368 -6.74 8.95 5.43
N ASN A 369 -6.04 8.46 6.47
CA ASN A 369 -6.50 8.49 7.87
C ASN A 369 -5.97 9.71 8.64
N LEU A 370 -6.04 10.89 8.02
CA LEU A 370 -5.69 12.14 8.70
C LEU A 370 -6.68 12.41 9.85
N SER A 371 -6.17 12.81 11.02
CA SER A 371 -7.02 13.38 12.07
C SER A 371 -7.66 14.70 11.59
N THR A 372 -8.72 15.18 12.23
CA THR A 372 -9.31 16.47 11.86
C THR A 372 -8.31 17.62 12.01
N GLU A 373 -7.43 17.58 13.02
CA GLU A 373 -6.37 18.59 13.18
C GLU A 373 -5.30 18.47 12.09
N SER A 374 -4.81 17.25 11.84
CA SER A 374 -3.80 16.95 10.81
C SER A 374 -4.29 17.35 9.41
N PHE A 375 -5.57 17.11 9.10
CA PHE A 375 -6.20 17.51 7.85
C PHE A 375 -6.26 19.03 7.71
N VAL A 376 -6.63 19.77 8.77
CA VAL A 376 -6.64 21.24 8.73
C VAL A 376 -5.22 21.80 8.57
N ARG A 377 -4.22 21.30 9.33
CA ARG A 377 -2.82 21.70 9.18
C ARG A 377 -2.32 21.46 7.75
N LEU A 378 -2.58 20.29 7.19
CA LEU A 378 -2.27 19.96 5.79
C LEU A 378 -2.87 20.99 4.82
N LEU A 379 -4.15 21.36 4.95
CA LEU A 379 -4.76 22.36 4.08
C LEU A 379 -4.07 23.73 4.20
N TYR A 380 -3.63 24.14 5.39
CA TYR A 380 -2.83 25.36 5.59
C TYR A 380 -1.45 25.26 4.89
N VAL A 381 -0.73 24.15 5.05
CA VAL A 381 0.59 23.93 4.43
C VAL A 381 0.52 23.78 2.90
N VAL A 382 -0.50 23.12 2.38
CA VAL A 382 -0.69 22.92 0.92
C VAL A 382 -1.19 24.20 0.26
N ALA A 383 -2.27 24.81 0.76
CA ALA A 383 -2.87 25.99 0.16
C ALA A 383 -2.08 27.29 0.43
N PHE A 384 -1.56 27.49 1.64
CA PHE A 384 -1.00 28.79 2.08
C PHE A 384 0.51 28.79 2.37
N ASP A 385 1.19 27.65 2.21
CA ASP A 385 2.65 27.47 2.46
C ASP A 385 3.08 27.85 3.89
N ARG A 386 2.19 27.68 4.87
CA ARG A 386 2.40 28.06 6.28
C ARG A 386 1.61 27.18 7.22
N GLU A 387 2.05 27.05 8.47
CA GLU A 387 1.21 26.51 9.54
C GLU A 387 0.04 27.46 9.88
N PRO A 388 -1.06 26.93 10.44
CA PRO A 388 -2.12 27.75 11.03
C PRO A 388 -1.69 28.42 12.33
N ASP A 389 -2.28 29.58 12.61
CA ASP A 389 -2.34 30.08 13.97
C ASP A 389 -3.34 29.27 14.82
N SER A 390 -3.20 29.33 16.15
CA SER A 390 -4.06 28.58 17.07
C SER A 390 -5.57 28.87 16.94
N GLY A 391 -5.96 30.08 16.52
CA GLY A 391 -7.36 30.45 16.33
C GLY A 391 -7.93 29.90 15.02
N GLY A 392 -7.18 30.04 13.92
CA GLY A 392 -7.50 29.46 12.62
C GLY A 392 -7.64 27.94 12.68
N LEU A 393 -6.68 27.26 13.31
CA LEU A 393 -6.73 25.81 13.50
C LEU A 393 -7.97 25.38 14.30
N GLN A 394 -8.15 25.94 15.51
CA GLN A 394 -9.25 25.57 16.39
C GLN A 394 -10.63 25.86 15.76
N GLY A 395 -10.75 26.97 15.02
CA GLY A 395 -11.97 27.34 14.30
C GLY A 395 -12.38 26.28 13.28
N TRP A 396 -11.47 25.88 12.40
CA TRP A 396 -11.74 24.84 11.39
C TRP A 396 -11.95 23.45 12.00
N VAL A 397 -11.17 23.08 13.02
CA VAL A 397 -11.33 21.79 13.73
C VAL A 397 -12.70 21.71 14.41
N ASN A 398 -13.11 22.78 15.10
CA ASN A 398 -14.43 22.85 15.73
C ASN A 398 -15.56 22.82 14.70
N TRP A 399 -15.38 23.44 13.53
CA TRP A 399 -16.38 23.45 12.45
C TRP A 399 -16.55 22.07 11.81
N ILE A 400 -15.46 21.36 11.52
CA ILE A 400 -15.52 19.97 11.00
C ILE A 400 -16.15 19.04 12.04
N ASN A 401 -15.68 19.10 13.30
CA ASN A 401 -16.23 18.28 14.39
C ASN A 401 -17.70 18.64 14.72
N GLY A 402 -18.16 19.84 14.34
CA GLY A 402 -19.57 20.27 14.41
C GLY A 402 -20.45 19.81 13.24
N GLY A 403 -19.93 19.00 12.32
CA GLY A 403 -20.66 18.46 11.17
C GLY A 403 -20.25 19.00 9.80
N GLY A 404 -19.27 19.91 9.73
CA GLY A 404 -18.69 20.37 8.46
C GLY A 404 -17.90 19.26 7.75
N SER A 405 -18.12 19.07 6.44
CA SER A 405 -17.43 18.01 5.70
C SER A 405 -15.98 18.39 5.34
N ARG A 406 -15.09 17.41 5.25
CA ARG A 406 -13.69 17.63 4.80
C ARG A 406 -13.61 18.20 3.38
N GLY A 407 -14.54 17.80 2.50
CA GLY A 407 -14.66 18.37 1.15
C GLY A 407 -15.07 19.83 1.14
N ALA A 408 -16.00 20.21 2.02
CA ALA A 408 -16.43 21.60 2.19
C ALA A 408 -15.34 22.47 2.84
N ALA A 409 -14.55 21.93 3.78
CA ALA A 409 -13.36 22.60 4.29
C ALA A 409 -12.32 22.82 3.18
N LEU A 410 -11.95 21.78 2.42
CA LEU A 410 -11.04 21.89 1.28
C LEU A 410 -11.51 22.93 0.24
N ALA A 411 -12.80 22.93 -0.11
CA ALA A 411 -13.39 23.94 -0.98
C ALA A 411 -13.34 25.36 -0.37
N GLY A 412 -13.54 25.50 0.94
CA GLY A 412 -13.42 26.78 1.66
C GLY A 412 -12.00 27.33 1.70
N PHE A 413 -10.98 26.47 1.80
CA PHE A 413 -9.58 26.87 1.63
C PHE A 413 -9.28 27.28 0.19
N ALA A 414 -9.67 26.44 -0.78
CA ALA A 414 -9.48 26.68 -2.21
C ALA A 414 -10.10 28.01 -2.66
N ASP A 415 -11.32 28.33 -2.21
CA ASP A 415 -12.03 29.53 -2.63
C ASP A 415 -11.85 30.76 -1.73
N SER A 416 -10.99 30.64 -0.71
CA SER A 416 -10.64 31.72 0.21
C SER A 416 -10.03 32.95 -0.51
N GLN A 417 -10.14 34.12 0.13
CA GLN A 417 -9.49 35.34 -0.39
C GLN A 417 -7.96 35.21 -0.46
N GLU A 418 -7.34 34.40 0.40
CA GLU A 418 -5.90 34.15 0.43
C GLU A 418 -5.49 33.27 -0.77
N MET A 419 -6.21 32.18 -1.07
CA MET A 419 -5.98 31.39 -2.29
C MET A 419 -6.28 32.19 -3.57
N ARG A 420 -7.39 32.94 -3.62
CA ARG A 420 -7.73 33.82 -4.75
C ARG A 420 -6.66 34.89 -5.01
N GLN A 421 -5.97 35.37 -3.97
CA GLN A 421 -4.82 36.27 -4.11
C GLN A 421 -3.54 35.53 -4.52
N LYS A 422 -3.29 34.33 -3.97
CA LYS A 422 -2.11 33.51 -4.28
C LYS A 422 -2.09 33.01 -5.72
N THR A 423 -3.20 32.52 -6.26
CA THR A 423 -3.23 31.93 -7.61
C THR A 423 -3.50 32.95 -8.74
N ARG A 424 -3.62 34.25 -8.43
CA ARG A 424 -4.03 35.31 -9.39
C ARG A 424 -3.10 35.53 -10.60
N HIS A 425 -1.92 34.92 -10.58
CA HIS A 425 -0.94 34.94 -11.68
C HIS A 425 -0.94 33.63 -12.47
N ILE A 426 -1.52 32.58 -11.91
CA ILE A 426 -1.77 31.29 -12.56
C ILE A 426 -3.01 31.41 -13.44
N TRP A 427 -4.08 32.02 -12.89
CA TRP A 427 -5.39 32.24 -13.54
C TRP A 427 -6.01 33.56 -13.10
#